data_AF-A0A932LAP4-F1
#
_entry.id   AF-A0A932LAP4-F1
#
_cell.length_a   1.000
_cell.length_b   1.000
_cell.length_c   1.000
_cell.angle_alpha   90.00
_cell.angle_beta   90.00
_cell.angle_gamma   90.00
#
_symmetry.space_group_name_H-M   'P 1'
#
loop_
_entity.id
_entity.type
_entity.pdbx_description
1 polymer ?
#
loop_
_entity_poly.entity_id
_entity_poly.type
_entity_poly.pdbx_seq_one_letter_code
_entity_poly.pdbx_strand_id
1 'polypeptide(L)'
;MHSPKLLRFSLRSLLLLITCLSIWHALEAQQKHRVARAIAAIESLGGQVRTTSSPAWKPWAAGPTFGAHYRATEVHFIGPKLGDPGLDSLAIHLTNLNDLKAVTFVETAVTDEGATRFRSLLPGVQVKVVRPVMAPRLDRGR
;
A
#
# COMPACT_ATOMS: atom_id res chain seq x y z
N MET A 1 -10.49 -9.01 -53.76
CA MET A 1 -10.85 -9.89 -52.63
C MET A 1 -9.57 -10.47 -52.04
N HIS A 2 -9.13 -9.99 -50.88
CA HIS A 2 -7.98 -10.54 -50.15
C HIS A 2 -8.50 -11.55 -49.11
N SER A 3 -8.17 -12.83 -49.29
CA SER A 3 -8.49 -13.86 -48.31
C SER A 3 -7.69 -13.64 -47.03
N PRO A 4 -8.32 -13.55 -45.84
CA PRO A 4 -7.59 -13.38 -44.59
C PRO A 4 -6.78 -14.66 -44.31
N LYS A 5 -5.46 -14.49 -44.14
CA LYS A 5 -4.57 -15.59 -43.73
C LYS A 5 -4.91 -15.96 -42.28
N LEU A 6 -5.68 -17.03 -42.10
CA LEU A 6 -5.94 -17.63 -40.78
C LEU A 6 -4.62 -18.20 -40.23
N LEU A 7 -4.13 -17.63 -39.14
CA LEU A 7 -2.94 -18.09 -38.43
C LEU A 7 -3.15 -19.53 -37.95
N ARG A 8 -2.45 -20.50 -38.56
CA ARG A 8 -2.40 -21.88 -38.09
C ARG A 8 -1.49 -21.95 -36.86
N PHE A 9 -2.03 -21.65 -35.69
CA PHE A 9 -1.31 -21.86 -34.44
C PHE A 9 -1.25 -23.35 -34.12
N SER A 10 -0.03 -23.85 -33.84
CA SER A 10 0.16 -25.21 -33.35
C SER A 10 -0.49 -25.34 -31.95
N LEU A 11 -1.19 -26.45 -31.70
CA LEU A 11 -1.81 -26.77 -30.41
C LEU A 11 -0.81 -26.64 -29.25
N ARG A 12 0.48 -26.96 -29.49
CA ARG A 12 1.55 -26.82 -28.50
C ARG A 12 1.78 -25.37 -28.09
N SER A 13 1.76 -24.44 -29.05
CA SER A 13 1.92 -23.01 -28.79
C SER A 13 0.73 -22.44 -28.00
N LEU A 14 -0.49 -22.93 -28.28
CA LEU A 14 -1.69 -22.53 -27.54
C LEU A 14 -1.62 -22.94 -26.07
N LEU A 15 -1.22 -24.19 -25.80
CA LEU A 15 -1.10 -24.69 -24.43
C LEU A 15 -0.08 -23.90 -23.62
N LEU A 16 1.09 -23.61 -24.20
CA LEU A 16 2.12 -22.79 -23.54
C LEU A 16 1.62 -21.39 -23.19
N LEU A 17 0.86 -20.76 -24.11
CA LEU A 17 0.30 -19.44 -23.90
C LEU A 17 -0.72 -19.44 -22.76
N ILE A 18 -1.61 -20.43 -22.71
CA ILE A 18 -2.60 -20.58 -21.64
C ILE A 18 -1.90 -20.78 -20.29
N THR A 19 -0.89 -21.65 -20.20
CA THR A 19 -0.16 -21.85 -18.95
C THR A 19 0.54 -20.58 -18.47
N CYS A 20 1.15 -19.83 -19.40
CA CYS A 20 1.81 -18.57 -19.08
C CYS A 20 0.82 -17.53 -18.53
N LEU A 21 -0.37 -17.41 -19.15
CA LEU A 21 -1.45 -16.56 -18.66
C LEU A 21 -1.95 -17.00 -17.27
N SER A 22 -2.10 -18.30 -17.02
CA SER A 22 -2.53 -18.81 -15.71
C SER A 22 -1.54 -18.45 -14.60
N ILE A 23 -0.24 -18.61 -14.86
CA ILE A 23 0.82 -18.24 -13.91
C ILE A 23 0.79 -16.74 -13.65
N TRP A 24 0.67 -15.93 -14.71
CA TRP A 24 0.57 -14.48 -14.60
C TRP A 24 -0.61 -14.06 -13.70
N HIS A 25 -1.81 -14.60 -13.96
CA HIS A 25 -2.99 -14.31 -13.14
C HIS A 25 -2.84 -14.76 -11.69
N ALA A 26 -2.19 -15.91 -11.44
CA ALA A 26 -1.94 -16.40 -10.09
C ALA A 26 -1.04 -15.44 -9.29
N LEU A 27 0.01 -14.90 -9.92
CA LEU A 27 0.90 -13.90 -9.31
C LEU A 27 0.15 -12.60 -9.01
N GLU A 28 -0.70 -12.15 -9.94
CA GLU A 28 -1.50 -10.95 -9.75
C GLU A 28 -2.52 -11.10 -8.59
N ALA A 29 -3.18 -12.25 -8.52
CA ALA A 29 -4.09 -12.59 -7.41
C ALA A 29 -3.34 -12.63 -6.08
N GLN A 30 -2.14 -13.20 -6.05
CA GLN A 30 -1.30 -13.23 -4.85
C GLN A 30 -0.92 -11.82 -4.39
N GLN A 31 -0.61 -10.90 -5.31
CA GLN A 31 -0.30 -9.51 -4.98
C GLN A 31 -1.50 -8.80 -4.32
N LYS A 32 -2.72 -9.01 -4.83
CA LYS A 32 -3.95 -8.46 -4.23
C LYS A 32 -4.13 -8.94 -2.79
N HIS A 33 -3.89 -10.23 -2.53
CA HIS A 33 -3.97 -10.77 -1.17
C HIS A 33 -2.88 -10.20 -0.24
N ARG A 34 -1.66 -9.98 -0.73
CA ARG A 34 -0.58 -9.38 0.08
C ARG A 34 -0.93 -7.95 0.51
N VAL A 35 -1.46 -7.14 -0.41
CA VAL A 35 -1.90 -5.77 -0.12
C VAL A 35 -3.05 -5.79 0.89
N ALA A 36 -4.05 -6.64 0.69
CA ALA A 36 -5.17 -6.76 1.63
C ALA A 36 -4.73 -7.15 3.05
N ARG A 37 -3.77 -8.08 3.18
CA ARG A 37 -3.20 -8.46 4.48
C ARG A 37 -2.40 -7.31 5.11
N ALA A 38 -1.63 -6.57 4.33
CA ALA A 38 -0.90 -5.41 4.81
C ALA A 38 -1.86 -4.31 5.32
N ILE A 39 -2.94 -4.03 4.59
CA ILE A 39 -3.99 -3.08 5.00
C ILE A 39 -4.63 -3.55 6.30
N ALA A 40 -5.07 -4.81 6.38
CA ALA A 40 -5.69 -5.36 7.58
C ALA A 40 -4.75 -5.30 8.81
N ALA A 41 -3.44 -5.51 8.61
CA ALA A 41 -2.45 -5.37 9.67
C ALA A 41 -2.22 -3.92 10.10
N ILE A 42 -2.24 -2.97 9.16
CA ILE A 42 -2.17 -1.54 9.47
C ILE A 42 -3.41 -1.11 10.27
N GLU A 43 -4.58 -1.56 9.87
CA GLU A 43 -5.86 -1.28 10.54
C GLU A 43 -5.91 -1.88 11.94
N SER A 44 -5.40 -3.10 12.14
CA SER A 44 -5.34 -3.72 13.47
C SER A 44 -4.40 -2.99 14.44
N LEU A 45 -3.37 -2.30 13.91
CA LEU A 45 -2.50 -1.40 14.66
C LEU A 45 -3.12 -0.01 14.89
N GLY A 46 -4.37 0.22 14.47
CA GLY A 46 -5.06 1.51 14.59
C GLY A 46 -4.67 2.52 13.51
N GLY A 47 -3.99 2.07 12.45
CA GLY A 47 -3.69 2.87 11.28
C GLY A 47 -4.88 2.98 10.32
N GLN A 48 -4.90 4.05 9.55
CA GLN A 48 -5.83 4.29 8.46
C GLN A 48 -5.03 4.38 7.17
N VAL A 49 -5.42 3.58 6.18
CA VAL A 49 -4.78 3.59 4.86
C VAL A 49 -5.61 4.46 3.93
N ARG A 50 -5.00 5.51 3.39
CA ARG A 50 -5.61 6.32 2.34
C ARG A 50 -5.20 5.74 0.99
N THR A 51 -6.17 5.20 0.28
CA THR A 51 -5.97 4.76 -1.09
C THR A 51 -6.31 5.93 -2.01
N THR A 52 -5.37 6.34 -2.86
CA THR A 52 -5.71 7.26 -3.94
C THR A 52 -6.36 6.42 -5.03
N SER A 53 -7.68 6.48 -5.16
CA SER A 53 -8.34 6.01 -6.37
C SER A 53 -7.89 6.90 -7.53
N SER A 54 -7.31 6.29 -8.56
CA SER A 54 -7.10 7.01 -9.82
C SER A 54 -8.48 7.50 -10.31
N PRO A 55 -8.60 8.75 -10.79
CA PRO A 55 -9.89 9.31 -11.16
C PRO A 55 -10.66 8.40 -12.13
N ALA A 56 -11.86 8.00 -11.73
CA ALA A 56 -12.77 7.16 -12.52
C ALA A 56 -13.22 7.78 -13.86
N TRP A 57 -12.89 9.06 -14.12
CA TRP A 57 -13.33 9.80 -15.30
C TRP A 57 -12.46 9.62 -16.55
N LYS A 58 -11.40 8.81 -16.52
CA LYS A 58 -10.67 8.39 -17.74
C LYS A 58 -10.90 6.90 -18.07
N PRO A 59 -12.12 6.52 -18.48
CA PRO A 59 -12.46 5.14 -18.81
C PRO A 59 -11.67 4.57 -20.01
N TRP A 60 -11.05 5.43 -20.83
CA TRP A 60 -10.27 5.03 -22.01
C TRP A 60 -8.76 4.83 -21.75
N ALA A 61 -8.24 5.35 -20.63
CA ALA A 61 -6.83 5.18 -20.25
C ALA A 61 -6.61 3.90 -19.41
N ALA A 62 -7.67 3.36 -18.83
CA ALA A 62 -7.71 1.98 -18.40
C ALA A 62 -7.97 1.14 -19.64
N GLY A 63 -6.97 0.42 -20.13
CA GLY A 63 -7.23 -0.67 -21.08
C GLY A 63 -8.23 -1.68 -20.51
N PRO A 64 -8.61 -2.73 -21.26
CA PRO A 64 -9.60 -3.73 -20.84
C PRO A 64 -9.25 -4.54 -19.57
N THR A 65 -8.19 -4.18 -18.86
CA THR A 65 -7.86 -4.68 -17.53
C THR A 65 -8.79 -4.09 -16.47
N PHE A 66 -9.85 -4.83 -16.21
CA PHE A 66 -10.61 -4.87 -14.97
C PHE A 66 -9.71 -4.72 -13.72
N GLY A 67 -9.91 -3.63 -12.98
CA GLY A 67 -9.40 -3.49 -11.62
C GLY A 67 -9.02 -2.07 -11.29
N ALA A 68 -9.81 -1.40 -10.45
CA ALA A 68 -9.32 -0.24 -9.72
C ALA A 68 -8.06 -0.67 -8.96
N HIS A 69 -6.89 -0.29 -9.43
CA HIS A 69 -5.64 -0.54 -8.74
C HIS A 69 -5.63 0.34 -7.50
N TYR A 70 -6.04 -0.23 -6.36
CA TYR A 70 -5.92 0.43 -5.07
C TYR A 70 -4.43 0.56 -4.74
N ARG A 71 -3.89 1.76 -4.94
CA ARG A 71 -2.54 2.10 -4.49
C ARG A 71 -2.66 2.76 -3.13
N ALA A 72 -2.16 2.07 -2.10
CA ALA A 72 -1.97 2.66 -0.80
C ALA A 72 -0.80 3.64 -0.89
N THR A 73 -1.11 4.93 -0.92
CA THR A 73 -0.13 6.01 -1.12
C THR A 73 0.23 6.68 0.21
N GLU A 74 -0.72 6.75 1.13
CA GLU A 74 -0.55 7.42 2.43
C GLU A 74 -1.11 6.55 3.55
N VAL A 75 -0.37 6.45 4.66
CA VAL A 75 -0.80 5.77 5.87
C VAL A 75 -0.77 6.75 7.03
N HIS A 76 -1.86 6.78 7.81
CA HIS A 76 -2.02 7.65 8.96
C HIS A 76 -2.23 6.81 10.21
N PHE A 77 -1.41 6.98 11.23
CA PHE A 77 -1.65 6.41 12.55
C PHE A 77 -2.11 7.53 13.46
N ILE A 78 -3.26 7.34 14.10
CA ILE A 78 -3.85 8.35 14.99
C ILE A 78 -4.01 7.74 16.39
N GLY A 79 -3.42 8.40 17.38
CA GLY A 79 -3.54 8.06 18.79
C GLY A 79 -2.42 7.13 19.31
N PRO A 80 -2.39 6.90 20.63
CA PRO A 80 -1.22 6.38 21.34
C PRO A 80 -0.99 4.87 21.19
N LYS A 81 -1.82 4.16 20.40
CA LYS A 81 -1.77 2.70 20.28
C LYS A 81 -0.49 2.19 19.64
N LEU A 82 0.11 2.98 18.75
CA LEU A 82 1.36 2.63 18.11
C LEU A 82 2.54 3.26 18.86
N GLY A 83 3.47 2.42 19.31
CA GLY A 83 4.76 2.82 19.88
C GLY A 83 5.93 2.14 19.15
N ASP A 84 7.15 2.43 19.58
CA ASP A 84 8.37 1.96 18.92
C ASP A 84 8.45 0.44 18.71
N PRO A 85 8.03 -0.43 19.65
CA PRO A 85 8.04 -1.88 19.43
C PRO A 85 7.14 -2.33 18.27
N GLY A 86 6.08 -1.57 17.97
CA GLY A 86 5.16 -1.84 16.87
C GLY A 86 5.71 -1.45 15.49
N LEU A 87 6.76 -0.63 15.42
CA LEU A 87 7.33 -0.13 14.17
C LEU A 87 8.04 -1.21 13.36
N ASP A 88 8.69 -2.17 14.03
CA ASP A 88 9.40 -3.26 13.36
C ASP A 88 8.41 -4.20 12.65
N SER A 89 7.33 -4.57 13.32
CA SER A 89 6.23 -5.34 12.72
C SER A 89 5.55 -4.58 11.59
N LEU A 90 5.35 -3.28 11.77
CA LEU A 90 4.76 -2.42 10.74
C LEU A 90 5.63 -2.35 9.48
N ALA A 91 6.96 -2.23 9.63
CA ALA A 91 7.89 -2.16 8.49
C ALA A 91 7.79 -3.38 7.57
N ILE A 92 7.60 -4.59 8.14
CA ILE A 92 7.41 -5.83 7.37
C ILE A 92 6.15 -5.74 6.47
N HIS A 93 5.08 -5.13 6.97
CA HIS A 93 3.86 -4.98 6.17
C HIS A 93 3.99 -3.87 5.11
N LEU A 94 4.68 -2.77 5.44
CA LEU A 94 4.83 -1.64 4.53
C LEU A 94 5.83 -1.88 3.39
N THR A 95 6.82 -2.75 3.57
CA THR A 95 7.73 -3.15 2.47
C THR A 95 7.01 -3.84 1.31
N ASN A 96 5.80 -4.36 1.52
CA ASN A 96 4.98 -4.93 0.45
C ASN A 96 4.13 -3.87 -0.29
N LEU A 97 4.14 -2.61 0.15
CA LEU A 97 3.40 -1.50 -0.44
C LEU A 97 4.32 -0.66 -1.33
N ASN A 98 4.60 -1.14 -2.54
CA ASN A 98 5.54 -0.52 -3.47
C ASN A 98 5.19 0.92 -3.90
N ASP A 99 3.92 1.32 -3.76
CA ASP A 99 3.43 2.66 -4.11
C ASP A 99 3.32 3.60 -2.89
N LEU A 100 3.75 3.17 -1.70
CA LEU A 100 3.66 3.98 -0.49
C LEU A 100 4.59 5.19 -0.56
N LYS A 101 4.04 6.38 -0.34
CA LYS A 101 4.77 7.65 -0.41
C LYS A 101 4.98 8.30 0.94
N ALA A 102 4.00 8.19 1.84
CA ALA A 102 4.06 8.85 3.12
C ALA A 102 3.44 8.02 4.25
N VAL A 103 4.05 8.11 5.43
CA VAL A 103 3.53 7.60 6.69
C VAL A 103 3.50 8.74 7.69
N THR A 104 2.32 9.04 8.20
CA THR A 104 2.11 10.10 9.18
C THR A 104 1.69 9.49 10.52
N PHE A 105 2.42 9.84 11.57
CA PHE A 105 2.09 9.49 12.95
C PHE A 105 1.52 10.73 13.64
N VAL A 106 0.28 10.65 14.13
CA VAL A 106 -0.42 11.74 14.83
C VAL A 106 -0.76 11.26 16.22
N GLU A 107 -0.28 11.97 17.26
CA GLU A 107 -0.59 11.64 18.66
C GLU A 107 -0.21 10.20 19.06
N THR A 108 0.82 9.63 18.44
CA THR A 108 1.31 8.27 18.74
C THR A 108 2.34 8.27 19.86
N ALA A 109 2.59 7.08 20.42
CA ALA A 109 3.65 6.83 21.38
C ALA A 109 5.02 6.56 20.71
N VAL A 110 5.13 6.81 19.41
CA VAL A 110 6.38 6.68 18.65
C VAL A 110 7.33 7.79 19.08
N THR A 111 8.56 7.44 19.45
CA THR A 111 9.62 8.41 19.78
C THR A 111 10.30 8.93 18.51
N ASP A 112 11.06 10.02 18.62
CA ASP A 112 11.79 10.56 17.47
C ASP A 112 12.94 9.62 17.04
N GLU A 113 13.51 8.88 18.00
CA GLU A 113 14.47 7.80 17.77
C GLU A 113 13.82 6.64 17.01
N GLY A 114 12.64 6.21 17.46
CA GLY A 114 11.82 5.20 16.78
C GLY A 114 11.48 5.60 15.35
N ALA A 115 11.05 6.85 15.14
CA ALA A 115 10.75 7.37 13.80
C ALA A 115 12.00 7.43 12.89
N THR A 116 13.16 7.78 13.45
CA THR A 116 14.44 7.81 12.72
C THR A 116 14.87 6.40 12.30
N ARG A 117 14.79 5.44 13.22
CA ARG A 117 15.02 4.01 12.93
C ARG A 117 14.05 3.52 11.86
N PHE A 118 12.77 3.85 11.98
CA PHE A 118 11.75 3.44 11.02
C PHE A 118 11.97 4.01 9.61
N ARG A 119 12.43 5.27 9.50
CA ARG A 119 12.80 5.87 8.21
C ARG A 119 13.95 5.12 7.53
N SER A 120 14.87 4.54 8.28
CA SER A 120 15.97 3.72 7.71
C SER A 120 15.48 2.40 7.09
N LEU A 121 14.34 1.86 7.57
CA LEU A 121 13.75 0.61 7.07
C LEU A 121 12.95 0.81 5.78
N LEU A 122 12.50 2.04 5.51
CA LEU A 122 11.66 2.39 4.36
C LEU A 122 12.28 3.54 3.54
N PRO A 123 13.40 3.28 2.84
CA PRO A 123 14.04 4.31 2.02
C PRO A 123 13.09 4.82 0.94
N GLY A 124 12.95 6.15 0.85
CA GLY A 124 12.06 6.81 -0.12
C GLY A 124 10.64 7.10 0.38
N VAL A 125 10.25 6.59 1.55
CA VAL A 125 8.95 6.91 2.17
C VAL A 125 9.09 8.13 3.09
N GLN A 126 8.20 9.11 2.93
CA GLN A 126 8.17 10.28 3.79
C GLN A 126 7.55 9.94 5.14
N VAL A 127 8.38 9.89 6.18
CA VAL A 127 7.92 9.73 7.56
C VAL A 127 7.71 11.09 8.20
N LYS A 128 6.49 11.34 8.71
CA LYS A 128 6.13 12.56 9.44
C LYS A 128 5.57 12.21 10.81
N VAL A 129 6.12 12.81 11.87
CA VAL A 129 5.57 12.71 13.23
C VAL A 129 4.95 14.06 13.57
N VAL A 130 3.67 14.04 13.93
CA VAL A 130 2.88 15.20 14.36
C VAL A 130 2.58 15.02 15.83
N ARG A 131 3.24 15.83 16.65
CA ARG A 131 2.91 15.94 18.07
C ARG A 131 1.71 16.87 18.24
N PRO A 132 0.80 16.59 19.18
CA PRO A 132 -0.18 17.58 19.57
C PRO A 132 0.60 18.79 20.08
N VAL A 133 0.27 19.98 19.56
CA VAL A 133 0.69 21.23 20.21
C VAL A 133 0.04 21.17 21.58
N MET A 134 0.80 20.85 22.63
CA MET A 134 0.26 20.86 23.97
C MET A 134 -0.38 22.23 24.17
N ALA A 135 -1.70 22.26 24.28
CA ALA A 135 -2.38 23.45 24.75
C ALA A 135 -1.65 23.84 26.04
N PRO A 136 -1.23 25.12 26.18
CA PRO A 136 -0.48 25.57 27.34
C PRO A 136 -1.22 25.03 28.55
N ARG A 137 -0.50 24.23 29.33
CA ARG A 137 -1.01 23.63 30.56
C ARG A 137 -1.55 24.81 31.34
N LEU A 138 -2.88 24.99 31.33
CA LEU A 138 -3.53 25.97 32.18
C LEU A 138 -3.27 25.41 33.56
N ASP A 139 -2.18 25.89 34.14
CA ASP A 139 -1.84 25.76 35.53
C ASP A 139 -3.02 26.39 36.26
N ARG A 140 -4.02 25.55 36.53
CA ARG A 140 -5.20 25.92 37.29
C ARG A 140 -4.72 25.96 38.74
N GLY A 141 -4.00 27.04 39.04
CA GLY A 141 -3.56 27.38 40.37
C GLY A 141 -4.78 27.65 41.25
N ARG A 142 -4.71 27.03 42.44
CA ARG A 142 -5.60 27.09 43.61
C ARG A 142 -6.87 26.26 43.57
#